data_AF-A0A3L7VH94-F1
#
_entry.id   AF-A0A3L7VH94-F1
#
_cell.length_a   1.000
_cell.length_b   1.000
_cell.length_c   1.000
_cell.angle_alpha   90.00
_cell.angle_beta   90.00
_cell.angle_gamma   90.00
#
_symmetry.space_group_name_H-M   'P 1'
#
loop_
_entity.id
_entity.type
_entity.pdbx_description
1 polymer ?
#
loop_
_entity_poly.entity_id
_entity_poly.type
_entity_poly.pdbx_seq_one_letter_code
_entity_poly.pdbx_strand_id
1 'polypeptide(L)' 'YGPESRGLPPTFLARHVENSLRIPMVCPEVRSINLSTTVGIGLYEALRQLNFPE' A
#
# COMPACT_ATOMS: atom_id res chain seq x y z
N TYR A 1 5.62 -3.84 1.41
CA TYR A 1 4.34 -4.41 1.87
C TYR A 1 4.62 -5.36 3.03
N GLY A 2 3.73 -5.42 4.02
CA GLY A 2 3.84 -6.39 5.13
C GLY A 2 3.00 -7.64 4.88
N PRO A 3 3.19 -8.72 5.65
CA PRO A 3 2.33 -9.91 5.58
C PRO A 3 0.87 -9.56 5.87
N GLU A 4 -0.08 -10.21 5.18
CA GLU A 4 -1.53 -9.90 5.28
C GLU A 4 -2.05 -9.84 6.71
N SER A 5 -1.65 -10.79 7.55
CA SER A 5 -2.19 -10.90 8.91
C SER A 5 -1.69 -9.82 9.87
N ARG A 6 -0.50 -9.27 9.64
CA ARG A 6 0.25 -8.51 10.66
C ARG A 6 0.83 -7.19 10.17
N GLY A 7 0.85 -6.94 8.87
CA GLY A 7 1.40 -5.72 8.29
C GLY A 7 2.90 -5.52 8.58
N LEU A 8 3.37 -4.30 8.35
CA LEU A 8 4.74 -3.92 8.69
C LEU A 8 4.85 -3.61 10.19
N PRO A 9 6.01 -3.87 10.84
CA PRO A 9 6.22 -3.48 12.22
C PRO A 9 5.98 -1.98 12.45
N PRO A 10 5.30 -1.57 13.53
CA PRO A 10 5.04 -0.15 13.81
C PRO A 10 6.31 0.69 13.91
N THR A 11 7.39 0.13 14.45
CA THR A 11 8.70 0.79 14.54
C THR A 11 9.33 1.03 13.17
N PHE A 12 9.07 0.16 12.20
CA PHE A 12 9.51 0.36 10.82
C PHE A 12 8.71 1.49 10.16
N LEU A 13 7.38 1.47 10.30
CA LEU A 13 6.51 2.53 9.77
C LEU A 13 6.86 3.91 10.36
N ALA A 14 7.09 3.99 11.67
CA ALA A 14 7.46 5.24 12.33
C ALA A 14 8.78 5.83 11.80
N ARG A 15 9.74 4.98 11.41
CA ARG A 15 11.02 5.42 10.81
C ARG A 15 10.91 5.87 9.36
N HIS A 16 9.83 5.52 8.67
CA HIS A 16 9.62 5.78 7.25
C HIS A 16 8.29 6.49 6.99
N VAL A 17 7.82 7.31 7.94
CA VAL A 17 6.50 7.95 7.88
C VAL A 17 6.33 8.80 6.62
N GLU A 18 7.37 9.52 6.20
CA GLU A 18 7.37 10.37 5.00
C GLU A 18 7.23 9.58 3.70
N ASN A 19 7.68 8.32 3.70
CA ASN A 19 7.63 7.42 2.54
C ASN A 19 6.54 6.36 2.69
N SER A 20 5.62 6.53 3.65
CA SER A 20 4.53 5.60 3.89
C SER A 20 3.27 6.06 3.16
N LEU A 21 2.67 5.16 2.39
CA LEU A 21 1.45 5.40 1.63
C LEU A 21 0.30 4.56 2.17
N ARG A 22 -0.92 5.09 2.05
CA ARG A 22 -2.16 4.38 2.38
C ARG A 22 -3.13 4.49 1.21
N ILE A 23 -3.70 3.35 0.80
CA ILE A 23 -4.81 3.32 -0.15
C ILE A 23 -6.09 3.78 0.60
N PRO A 24 -6.82 4.78 0.10
CA PRO A 24 -8.10 5.18 0.69
C PRO A 24 -9.10 4.02 0.72
N MET A 25 -9.78 3.84 1.86
CA MET A 25 -10.82 2.82 2.05
C MET A 25 -12.05 3.51 2.62
N VAL A 26 -13.22 3.29 2.03
CA VAL A 26 -14.48 3.97 2.39
C VAL A 26 -15.32 3.20 3.43
N CYS A 27 -15.12 1.88 3.54
CA CYS A 27 -15.85 1.02 4.47
C CYS A 27 -15.06 0.90 5.78
N PRO A 28 -15.51 1.50 6.89
CA PRO A 28 -14.77 1.51 8.15
C PRO A 28 -14.61 0.13 8.80
N GLU A 29 -15.48 -0.82 8.48
CA GLU A 29 -15.43 -2.22 8.94
C GLU A 29 -14.29 -3.00 8.27
N VAL A 30 -13.82 -2.54 7.09
CA VAL A 30 -12.73 -3.18 6.34
C VAL A 30 -11.40 -2.61 6.79
N ARG A 31 -10.61 -3.45 7.47
CA ARG A 31 -9.29 -3.06 8.00
C ARG A 31 -8.17 -3.04 6.95
N SER A 32 -8.31 -3.82 5.90
CA SER A 32 -7.35 -3.92 4.79
C SER A 32 -8.01 -4.57 3.58
N ILE A 33 -7.52 -4.24 2.39
CA ILE A 33 -7.81 -5.01 1.18
C ILE A 33 -6.78 -6.13 1.01
N ASN A 34 -7.06 -7.08 0.12
CA ASN A 34 -6.14 -8.19 -0.17
C ASN A 34 -4.74 -7.68 -0.58
N LEU A 35 -3.69 -8.40 -0.17
CA LEU A 35 -2.31 -7.98 -0.43
C LEU A 35 -2.01 -7.89 -1.94
N SER A 36 -2.48 -8.85 -2.74
CA SER A 36 -2.23 -8.83 -4.19
C SER A 36 -2.91 -7.64 -4.86
N THR A 37 -4.14 -7.30 -4.45
CA THR A 37 -4.84 -6.09 -4.91
C THR A 37 -4.09 -4.83 -4.50
N THR A 38 -3.60 -4.76 -3.25
CA THR A 38 -2.81 -3.61 -2.75
C THR A 38 -1.55 -3.40 -3.61
N VAL A 39 -0.82 -4.48 -3.91
CA VAL A 39 0.38 -4.44 -4.75
C VAL A 39 0.05 -4.00 -6.17
N GLY A 40 -1.02 -4.55 -6.75
CA GLY A 40 -1.47 -4.18 -8.09
C GLY A 40 -1.81 -2.69 -8.20
N ILE A 41 -2.56 -2.14 -7.24
CA ILE A 41 -2.89 -0.71 -7.21
C ILE A 41 -1.61 0.13 -7.15
N GLY A 42 -0.69 -0.20 -6.25
CA GLY A 42 0.57 0.55 -6.12
C GLY A 42 1.44 0.49 -7.37
N LEU A 43 1.54 -0.69 -8.01
CA LEU A 43 2.28 -0.87 -9.26
C LEU A 43 1.68 -0.05 -10.40
N TYR A 44 0.38 -0.18 -10.64
CA TYR A 44 -0.26 0.51 -11.75
C TYR A 44 -0.35 2.02 -11.54
N GLU A 45 -0.45 2.51 -10.30
CA GLU A 45 -0.34 3.94 -10.03
C GLU A 45 1.08 4.47 -10.34
N ALA A 46 2.13 3.73 -9.94
CA ALA A 46 3.50 4.10 -10.28
C ALA A 46 3.72 4.09 -11.80
N LEU A 47 3.27 3.06 -12.52
CA LEU A 47 3.32 3.00 -13.98
C LEU A 47 2.57 4.16 -14.62
N ARG A 48 1.37 4.49 -14.13
CA ARG A 48 0.58 5.63 -14.61
C ARG A 48 1.33 6.95 -14.44
N GLN A 49 1.98 7.16 -13.30
CA GLN A 49 2.81 8.36 -13.06
C GLN A 49 4.04 8.43 -13.98
N LEU A 50 4.60 7.27 -14.36
CA LEU A 50 5.73 7.15 -15.27
C LEU A 50 5.34 7.13 -16.76
N ASN A 51 4.06 7.33 -17.09
CA ASN A 51 3.52 7.23 -18.46
C ASN A 51 3.74 5.86 -19.12
N PHE A 52 3.63 4.76 -18.37
CA PHE A 52 3.72 3.37 -18.86
C PHE A 52 4.96 3.10 -19.73
N PRO A 53 6.18 3.18 -19.16
CA PRO A 53 7.41 2.89 -19.90
C PRO A 53 7.46 1.42 -20.37
N GLU A 54 8.06 1.17 -21.52
CA GLU A 54 8.32 -0.18 -22.07
C GLU A 54 9.40 -0.94 -21.29
#